data_AF-A0A2K3JNF9-F1
#
_entry.id   AF-A0A2K3JNF9-F1
#
_cell.length_a   1.000
_cell.length_b   1.000
_cell.length_c   1.000
_cell.angle_alpha   90.00
_cell.angle_beta   90.00
_cell.angle_gamma   90.00
#
_symmetry.space_group_name_H-M   'P 1'
#
loop_
_entity.id
_entity.type
_entity.pdbx_description
1 polymer ?
#
loop_
_entity_poly.entity_id
_entity_poly.type
_entity_poly.pdbx_seq_one_letter_code
_entity_poly.pdbx_strand_id
1 'polypeptide(L)'
;MNIIPSILLCVLITLTIGVEKIEAARAFFVFGDSLVDNGNNNFLATTARADTYPYGIDSQSHRASGRFSNGLNMPDLISEKIGSEATLPYLSPELDGERLLVGANFASAGIGILNDTGVQF
;
A
#
# COMPACT_ATOMS: atom_id res chain seq x y z
N MET A 1 -27.48 -35.62 34.58
CA MET A 1 -27.67 -34.47 33.69
C MET A 1 -27.44 -34.94 32.26
N ASN A 2 -28.38 -34.66 31.34
CA ASN A 2 -28.32 -35.15 29.97
C ASN A 2 -27.43 -34.22 29.13
N ILE A 3 -26.29 -34.72 28.64
CA ILE A 3 -25.25 -33.93 27.95
C ILE A 3 -25.56 -33.64 26.47
N ILE A 4 -26.56 -34.33 25.91
CA ILE A 4 -26.93 -34.28 24.49
C ILE A 4 -27.33 -32.86 24.01
N PRO A 5 -28.11 -32.05 24.75
CA PRO A 5 -28.49 -30.71 24.31
C PRO A 5 -27.28 -29.76 24.19
N SER A 6 -26.32 -29.89 25.10
CA SER A 6 -25.11 -29.06 25.12
C SER A 6 -24.21 -29.35 23.92
N ILE A 7 -24.12 -30.62 23.50
CA ILE A 7 -23.36 -31.02 22.32
C ILE A 7 -24.03 -30.48 21.05
N LEU A 8 -25.35 -30.61 20.93
CA LEU A 8 -26.09 -30.12 19.77
C LEU A 8 -25.97 -28.60 19.61
N LEU A 9 -26.03 -27.87 20.73
CA LEU A 9 -25.84 -26.43 20.75
C LEU A 9 -24.41 -26.03 20.32
N CYS A 10 -23.38 -26.74 20.81
CA CYS A 10 -22.00 -26.48 20.38
C CYS A 10 -21.80 -26.74 18.88
N VAL A 11 -22.34 -27.83 18.36
CA VAL A 11 -22.26 -28.16 16.92
C VAL A 11 -22.95 -27.09 16.07
N LEU A 12 -24.14 -26.64 16.49
CA LEU A 12 -24.87 -25.58 15.81
C LEU A 12 -24.08 -24.27 15.81
N ILE A 13 -23.48 -23.90 16.95
CA ILE A 13 -22.62 -22.72 17.07
C ILE A 13 -21.41 -22.84 16.11
N THR A 14 -20.70 -23.97 16.10
CA THR A 14 -19.56 -24.17 15.20
C THR A 14 -19.93 -24.19 13.71
N LEU A 15 -21.15 -24.61 13.36
CA LEU A 15 -21.64 -24.57 11.97
C LEU A 15 -22.06 -23.15 11.55
N THR A 16 -22.46 -22.29 12.49
CA THR A 16 -22.81 -20.88 12.22
C THR A 16 -21.59 -19.96 12.23
N ILE A 17 -20.53 -20.30 12.95
CA ILE A 17 -19.27 -19.57 12.91
C ILE A 17 -18.53 -20.03 11.65
N GLY A 18 -18.71 -19.30 10.55
CA GLY A 18 -17.87 -19.47 9.38
C GLY A 18 -16.40 -19.35 9.80
N VAL A 19 -15.58 -20.35 9.48
CA VAL A 19 -14.13 -20.18 9.55
C VAL A 19 -13.78 -19.17 8.46
N GLU A 20 -13.57 -17.90 8.86
CA GLU A 20 -12.94 -16.97 7.94
C GLU A 20 -11.59 -17.56 7.58
N LYS A 21 -11.44 -17.88 6.30
CA LYS A 21 -10.17 -18.32 5.75
C LYS A 21 -9.27 -17.09 5.85
N ILE A 22 -8.42 -17.06 6.88
CA ILE A 22 -7.36 -16.07 6.99
C ILE A 22 -6.44 -16.35 5.82
N GLU A 23 -6.69 -15.67 4.70
CA GLU A 23 -5.72 -15.60 3.62
C GLU A 23 -4.49 -14.94 4.25
N ALA A 24 -3.36 -15.63 4.23
CA ALA A 24 -2.15 -15.12 4.85
C ALA A 24 -1.88 -13.72 4.28
N ALA A 25 -1.86 -12.71 5.15
CA ALA A 25 -1.64 -11.33 4.76
C ALA A 25 -0.37 -11.27 3.90
N ARG A 26 -0.54 -10.91 2.62
CA ARG A 26 0.57 -10.83 1.66
C ARG A 26 1.12 -9.41 1.71
N ALA A 27 2.32 -9.27 2.26
CA ALA A 27 3.06 -8.03 2.15
C ALA A 27 3.29 -7.67 0.67
N PHE A 28 3.05 -6.42 0.29
CA PHE A 28 3.23 -5.92 -1.06
C PHE A 28 4.41 -4.95 -1.10
N PHE A 29 5.46 -5.33 -1.83
CA PHE A 29 6.65 -4.49 -2.00
C PHE A 29 6.76 -3.98 -3.43
N VAL A 30 6.92 -2.67 -3.57
CA VAL A 30 6.92 -1.97 -4.86
C VAL A 30 8.30 -1.40 -5.13
N PHE A 31 8.82 -1.64 -6.32
CA PHE A 31 10.09 -1.07 -6.81
C PHE A 31 9.86 -0.50 -8.20
N GLY A 32 10.53 0.61 -8.52
CA GLY A 32 10.43 1.24 -9.83
C GLY A 32 10.73 2.73 -9.80
N ASP A 33 10.12 3.45 -10.73
CA ASP A 33 10.31 4.87 -10.96
C ASP A 33 9.04 5.68 -10.63
N SER A 34 8.92 6.88 -11.21
CA SER A 34 7.78 7.78 -11.08
C SER A 34 6.41 7.13 -11.34
N LEU A 35 6.32 6.12 -12.22
CA LEU A 35 5.05 5.47 -12.56
C LEU A 35 4.43 4.72 -11.38
N VAL A 36 5.26 4.35 -10.41
CA VAL A 36 4.86 3.57 -9.24
C VAL A 36 5.27 4.23 -7.92
N ASP A 37 5.97 5.36 -7.95
CA ASP A 37 6.26 6.18 -6.77
C ASP A 37 4.96 6.75 -6.17
N ASN A 38 4.84 6.64 -4.85
CA ASN A 38 3.72 7.15 -4.06
C ASN A 38 4.13 8.30 -3.11
N GLY A 39 5.34 8.84 -3.25
CA GLY A 39 5.81 10.03 -2.54
C GLY A 39 7.16 9.91 -1.87
N ASN A 40 8.00 8.91 -2.20
CA ASN A 40 9.35 8.80 -1.63
C ASN A 40 10.17 10.06 -1.92
N ASN A 41 10.04 10.62 -3.12
CA ASN A 41 10.80 11.79 -3.54
C ASN A 41 10.52 13.05 -2.72
N ASN A 42 9.41 13.11 -1.98
CA ASN A 42 9.12 14.23 -1.08
C ASN A 42 10.10 14.28 0.11
N PHE A 43 10.79 13.17 0.40
CA PHE A 43 11.77 13.03 1.46
C PHE A 43 13.23 13.15 0.96
N LEU A 44 13.45 13.37 -0.35
CA LEU A 44 14.78 13.42 -0.97
C LEU A 44 15.10 14.82 -1.52
N ALA A 45 16.38 15.19 -1.57
CA ALA A 45 16.81 16.45 -2.18
C ALA A 45 16.85 16.33 -3.72
N THR A 46 15.67 16.27 -4.34
CA THR A 46 15.45 16.07 -5.78
C THR A 46 14.42 17.03 -6.33
N THR A 47 14.51 17.33 -7.63
CA THR A 47 13.47 18.07 -8.37
C THR A 47 12.37 17.18 -8.92
N ALA A 48 12.58 15.86 -8.99
CA ALA A 48 11.57 14.90 -9.45
C ALA A 48 10.55 14.65 -8.33
N ARG A 49 9.63 15.60 -8.11
CA ARG A 49 8.60 15.50 -7.07
C ARG A 49 7.20 15.68 -7.64
N ALA A 50 6.24 15.05 -6.98
CA ALA A 50 4.81 15.17 -7.27
C ALA A 50 4.03 15.72 -6.05
N ASP A 51 4.59 16.75 -5.41
CA ASP A 51 4.05 17.45 -4.24
C ASP A 51 3.34 18.78 -4.59
N THR A 52 3.10 19.03 -5.88
CA THR A 52 2.43 20.25 -6.38
C THR A 52 1.24 19.94 -7.30
N TYR A 53 0.41 20.96 -7.56
CA TYR A 53 -0.60 20.90 -8.62
C TYR A 53 0.04 20.56 -9.99
N PRO A 54 -0.59 19.74 -10.86
CA PRO A 54 -1.94 19.16 -10.76
C PRO A 54 -2.03 17.79 -10.10
N TYR A 55 -0.95 17.28 -9.49
CA TYR A 55 -0.96 15.94 -8.92
C TYR A 55 -2.02 15.81 -7.82
N GLY A 56 -2.71 14.66 -7.79
CA GLY A 56 -3.76 14.40 -6.82
C GLY A 56 -5.08 15.18 -7.02
N ILE A 57 -5.27 15.90 -8.14
CA ILE A 57 -6.51 16.66 -8.42
C ILE A 57 -7.78 15.79 -8.46
N ASP A 58 -7.67 14.54 -8.91
CA ASP A 58 -8.77 13.57 -8.98
C ASP A 58 -8.80 12.65 -7.73
N SER A 59 -7.91 12.86 -6.76
CA SER A 59 -7.91 12.12 -5.49
C SER A 59 -9.02 12.62 -4.55
N GLN A 60 -9.45 11.77 -3.61
CA GLN A 60 -10.43 12.13 -2.58
C GLN A 60 -10.02 13.37 -1.76
N SER A 61 -8.71 13.59 -1.59
CA SER A 61 -8.18 14.74 -0.87
C SER A 61 -8.11 16.01 -1.71
N HIS A 62 -8.15 15.89 -3.05
CA HIS A 62 -7.86 16.95 -4.02
C HIS A 62 -6.55 17.71 -3.75
N ARG A 63 -5.57 17.03 -3.12
CA ARG A 63 -4.24 17.55 -2.78
C ARG A 63 -3.16 16.70 -3.41
N ALA A 64 -1.99 17.29 -3.65
CA ALA A 64 -0.82 16.56 -4.12
C ALA A 64 -0.50 15.41 -3.17
N SER A 65 -0.41 14.21 -3.73
CA SER A 65 -0.31 12.96 -2.99
C SER A 65 1.08 12.32 -3.05
N GLY A 66 2.04 12.95 -3.74
CA GLY A 66 3.36 12.37 -4.03
C GLY A 66 3.35 11.38 -5.20
N ARG A 67 2.18 11.09 -5.79
CA ARG A 67 2.05 10.24 -6.99
C ARG A 67 2.14 11.10 -8.24
N PHE A 68 2.87 10.65 -9.25
CA PHE A 68 2.93 11.28 -10.57
C PHE A 68 1.66 10.97 -11.39
N SER A 69 0.50 11.26 -10.80
CA SER A 69 -0.84 11.00 -11.32
C SER A 69 -1.84 12.02 -10.74
N ASN A 70 -2.99 12.18 -11.38
CA ASN A 70 -4.09 12.96 -10.82
C ASN A 70 -4.72 12.28 -9.59
N GLY A 71 -4.52 10.98 -9.39
CA GLY A 71 -5.11 10.24 -8.29
C GLY A 71 -4.26 9.04 -7.90
N LEU A 72 -4.88 7.86 -7.93
CA LEU A 72 -4.20 6.59 -7.68
C LEU A 72 -3.21 6.25 -8.81
N ASN A 73 -2.17 5.51 -8.47
CA ASN A 73 -1.24 4.88 -9.41
C ASN A 73 -1.44 3.34 -9.42
N MET A 74 -0.69 2.64 -10.26
CA MET A 74 -0.86 1.18 -10.43
C MET A 74 -0.74 0.38 -9.12
N PRO A 75 0.27 0.62 -8.26
CA PRO A 75 0.36 -0.01 -6.94
C PRO A 75 -0.88 0.15 -6.04
N ASP A 76 -1.51 1.32 -6.06
CA ASP A 76 -2.72 1.53 -5.24
C ASP A 76 -3.86 0.64 -5.74
N LEU A 77 -4.08 0.62 -7.06
CA LEU A 77 -5.12 -0.21 -7.68
C LEU A 77 -4.87 -1.71 -7.45
N ILE A 78 -3.61 -2.13 -7.45
CA ILE A 78 -3.23 -3.51 -7.09
C ILE A 78 -3.55 -3.78 -5.62
N SER A 79 -3.21 -2.85 -4.72
CA SER A 79 -3.47 -2.97 -3.28
C SER A 79 -4.97 -3.12 -3.01
N GLU A 80 -5.80 -2.27 -3.63
CA GLU A 80 -7.26 -2.38 -3.57
C GLU A 80 -7.75 -3.74 -4.09
N LYS A 81 -7.19 -4.21 -5.21
CA LYS A 81 -7.61 -5.47 -5.84
C LYS A 81 -7.28 -6.71 -5.01
N ILE A 82 -6.19 -6.67 -4.25
CA ILE A 82 -5.79 -7.76 -3.33
C ILE A 82 -6.37 -7.59 -1.92
N GLY A 83 -7.18 -6.54 -1.69
CA GLY A 83 -7.77 -6.26 -0.37
C GLY A 83 -6.76 -5.83 0.69
N SER A 84 -5.63 -5.25 0.27
CA SER A 84 -4.59 -4.74 1.16
C SER A 84 -4.71 -3.23 1.32
N GLU A 85 -4.26 -2.71 2.46
CA GLU A 85 -4.02 -1.28 2.60
C GLU A 85 -2.96 -0.82 1.58
N ALA A 86 -3.03 0.45 1.19
CA ALA A 86 -2.03 1.06 0.32
C ALA A 86 -0.68 1.09 1.05
N THR A 87 0.37 0.68 0.34
CA THR A 87 1.75 0.77 0.85
C THR A 87 2.14 2.22 1.09
N LEU A 88 2.95 2.47 2.12
CA LEU A 88 3.55 3.78 2.38
C LEU A 88 4.87 3.95 1.64
N PRO A 89 5.31 5.18 1.36
CA PRO A 89 6.67 5.45 0.91
C PRO A 89 7.67 4.90 1.93
N TYR A 90 8.71 4.21 1.48
CA TYR A 90 9.77 3.68 2.32
C TYR A 90 10.42 4.74 3.22
N LEU A 91 10.57 5.96 2.69
CA LEU A 91 11.19 7.08 3.41
C LEU A 91 10.21 7.82 4.34
N SER A 92 8.95 7.40 4.41
CA SER A 92 7.96 8.03 5.26
C SER A 92 8.24 7.74 6.75
N PRO A 93 8.20 8.74 7.64
CA PRO A 93 8.29 8.52 9.08
C PRO A 93 7.08 7.75 9.64
N GLU A 94 5.99 7.65 8.87
CA GLU A 94 4.80 6.86 9.24
C GLU A 94 4.96 5.36 8.93
N LEU A 95 6.00 4.96 8.18
CA LEU A 95 6.30 3.55 7.93
C LEU A 95 7.02 2.95 9.14
N ASP A 96 6.23 2.58 10.15
CA ASP A 96 6.71 1.83 11.31
C ASP A 96 6.72 0.31 11.07
N GLY A 97 7.10 -0.46 12.10
CA GLY A 97 7.24 -1.91 12.01
C GLY A 97 5.93 -2.65 11.69
N GLU A 98 4.79 -2.17 12.20
CA GLU A 98 3.49 -2.77 11.93
C GLU A 98 3.04 -2.43 10.51
N ARG A 99 3.20 -1.17 10.08
CA ARG A 99 2.92 -0.75 8.72
C ARG A 99 3.78 -1.49 7.68
N LEU A 100 5.02 -1.81 8.02
CA LEU A 100 5.91 -2.59 7.15
C LEU A 100 5.40 -4.03 6.90
N LEU A 101 4.55 -4.59 7.77
CA LEU A 101 3.93 -5.91 7.54
C LEU A 101 2.92 -5.90 6.39
N VAL A 102 2.32 -4.75 6.08
CA VAL A 102 1.52 -4.53 4.85
C VAL A 102 2.42 -4.50 3.61
N GLY A 103 3.67 -4.05 3.79
CA GLY A 103 4.66 -3.86 2.74
C GLY A 103 5.10 -2.39 2.64
N ALA A 104 5.87 -2.07 1.61
CA ALA A 104 6.43 -0.73 1.42
C ALA A 104 6.70 -0.43 -0.06
N ASN A 105 6.65 0.85 -0.40
CA ASN A 105 7.00 1.33 -1.72
C ASN A 105 8.41 1.93 -1.71
N PHE A 106 9.32 1.34 -2.48
CA PHE A 106 10.71 1.76 -2.65
C PHE A 106 10.95 2.49 -3.98
N ALA A 107 9.90 2.72 -4.77
CA ALA A 107 10.03 3.41 -6.04
C ALA A 107 10.42 4.88 -5.83
N SER A 108 11.21 5.42 -6.75
CA SER A 108 11.67 6.80 -6.68
C SER A 108 11.67 7.42 -8.07
N ALA A 109 11.02 8.56 -8.23
CA ALA A 109 11.04 9.28 -9.49
C ALA A 109 12.45 9.78 -9.84
N GLY A 110 12.75 9.86 -11.13
CA GLY A 110 14.07 10.27 -11.61
C GLY A 110 15.16 9.20 -11.44
N ILE A 111 14.85 8.03 -10.87
CA ILE A 111 15.78 6.91 -10.85
C ILE A 111 16.05 6.41 -12.28
N GLY A 112 17.29 6.05 -12.54
CA GLY A 112 17.72 5.42 -13.78
C GLY A 112 18.27 4.02 -13.52
N ILE A 113 18.27 3.16 -14.55
CA ILE A 113 18.92 1.84 -14.45
C ILE A 113 20.44 1.99 -14.32
N LEU A 114 21.00 3.02 -14.95
CA LEU A 114 22.42 3.38 -14.87
C LEU A 114 22.58 4.64 -14.03
N ASN A 115 23.67 4.76 -13.27
CA ASN A 115 23.96 5.93 -12.44
C ASN A 115 23.86 7.24 -13.22
N ASP A 116 24.39 7.26 -14.45
CA ASP A 116 24.40 8.44 -15.32
C ASP A 116 23.00 8.87 -15.76
N THR A 117 22.03 7.95 -15.75
CA THR A 117 20.63 8.25 -16.10
C THR A 117 19.81 8.75 -14.91
N GLY A 118 20.22 8.43 -13.69
CA GLY A 118 19.52 8.86 -12.47
C GLY A 118 20.06 10.16 -11.84
N VAL A 119 21.31 10.54 -12.14
CA VAL A 119 21.96 11.73 -11.53
C VAL A 119 21.34 13.07 -11.91
N GLN A 120 20.43 13.09 -12.90
CA GLN A 120 19.83 14.32 -13.41
C GLN A 120 18.75 14.90 -12.48
N PHE A 121 18.29 14.14 -11.49
CA PHE A 121 17.09 14.46 -10.72
C PHE A 121 17.34 14.60 -9.23
#